data_AF-A0A530AF89-F1
#
_entry.id   AF-A0A530AF89-F1
#
_cell.length_a   1.000
_cell.length_b   1.000
_cell.length_c   1.000
_cell.angle_alpha   90.00
_cell.angle_beta   90.00
_cell.angle_gamma   90.00
#
_symmetry.space_group_name_H-M   'P 1'
#
loop_
_entity.id
_entity.type
_entity.pdbx_description
1 polymer ?
#
loop_
_entity_poly.entity_id
_entity_poly.type
_entity_poly.pdbx_seq_one_letter_code
_entity_poly.pdbx_strand_id
1 'polypeptide(L)'
;MAALCMKVLFNTTPSWLPQPENASPEAPDLQSAPRQDLVSFRAEEDRQLKMLGWVDRTAGIARIPIDDAMWAVVSNGLPDWSQPDTAAPE
;
A
#
# COMPACT_ATOMS: atom_id res chain seq x y z
N MET A 1 3.05 30.09 -21.81
CA MET A 1 1.88 29.48 -21.16
C MET A 1 1.47 28.24 -21.92
N ALA A 2 2.13 27.11 -21.66
CA ALA A 2 1.65 25.76 -21.96
C ALA A 2 2.68 24.76 -21.42
N ALA A 3 2.21 23.90 -20.50
CA ALA A 3 2.73 22.56 -20.23
C ALA A 3 4.19 22.43 -19.71
N LEU A 4 4.46 22.98 -18.52
CA LEU A 4 5.47 22.43 -17.61
C LEU A 4 4.84 21.28 -16.79
N CYS A 5 4.29 20.26 -17.47
CA CYS A 5 3.48 19.22 -16.81
C CYS A 5 3.80 17.82 -17.34
N MET A 6 5.02 17.29 -17.12
CA MET A 6 5.21 15.82 -17.07
C MET A 6 6.61 15.42 -16.57
N LYS A 7 7.01 15.92 -15.42
CA LYS A 7 8.21 15.45 -14.71
C LYS A 7 7.66 14.84 -13.41
N VAL A 8 7.91 13.56 -13.16
CA VAL A 8 7.82 12.82 -11.87
C VAL A 8 7.07 11.47 -11.90
N LEU A 9 6.24 11.12 -12.89
CA LEU A 9 5.43 9.87 -12.79
C LEU A 9 5.83 8.68 -13.67
N PHE A 10 6.66 8.88 -14.69
CA PHE A 10 7.11 7.78 -15.55
C PHE A 10 8.61 7.87 -15.76
N ASN A 11 9.31 6.79 -15.43
CA ASN A 11 10.75 6.60 -15.59
C ASN A 11 11.17 6.95 -17.03
N THR A 12 11.67 8.18 -17.25
CA THR A 12 12.21 8.65 -18.53
C THR A 12 13.73 8.68 -18.43
N THR A 13 14.34 7.49 -18.41
CA THR A 13 15.78 7.37 -18.65
C THR A 13 16.02 7.75 -20.13
N PRO A 14 16.86 8.74 -20.43
CA PRO A 14 17.12 9.14 -21.80
C PRO A 14 17.72 7.97 -22.59
N SER A 15 17.11 7.65 -23.73
CA SER A 15 17.41 6.49 -24.58
C SER A 15 18.75 6.59 -25.34
N TRP A 16 19.68 7.45 -24.91
CA TRP A 16 21.02 7.60 -25.51
C TRP A 16 22.16 7.09 -24.62
N LEU A 17 21.87 6.61 -23.41
CA LEU A 17 22.88 5.95 -22.58
C LEU A 17 23.19 4.58 -23.18
N PRO A 18 24.47 4.13 -23.19
CA PRO A 18 24.80 2.78 -23.60
C PRO A 18 24.06 1.81 -22.67
N GLN A 19 23.08 1.09 -23.24
CA GLN A 19 22.36 0.05 -22.52
C GLN A 19 23.39 -0.99 -22.06
N PRO A 20 23.36 -1.44 -20.79
CA PRO A 20 24.15 -2.60 -20.41
C PRO A 20 23.77 -3.75 -21.35
N GLU A 21 24.76 -4.47 -21.84
CA GLU A 21 24.65 -5.52 -22.87
C GLU A 21 23.65 -6.66 -22.55
N ASN A 22 23.10 -6.69 -21.34
CA ASN A 22 22.10 -7.64 -20.84
C ASN A 22 20.70 -7.04 -20.59
N ALA A 23 20.48 -5.74 -20.81
CA ALA A 23 19.16 -5.15 -20.73
C ALA A 23 18.41 -5.39 -22.04
N SER A 24 17.71 -6.52 -22.13
CA SER A 24 16.77 -6.78 -23.23
C SER A 24 15.48 -5.99 -22.97
N PRO A 25 15.14 -4.97 -23.79
CA PRO A 25 13.94 -4.14 -23.57
C PRO A 25 12.62 -4.90 -23.79
N GLU A 26 12.68 -6.14 -24.30
CA GLU A 26 11.51 -6.97 -24.59
C GLU A 26 11.03 -7.83 -23.41
N ALA A 27 11.87 -8.02 -22.38
CA ALA A 27 11.52 -8.84 -21.21
C ALA A 27 11.52 -8.01 -19.92
N PRO A 28 10.55 -8.22 -19.01
CA PRO A 28 10.59 -7.58 -17.70
C PRO A 28 11.83 -8.04 -16.92
N ASP A 29 12.44 -7.11 -16.18
CA ASP A 29 13.59 -7.41 -15.34
C ASP A 29 13.21 -8.43 -14.24
N LEU A 30 14.13 -9.35 -13.96
CA LEU A 30 13.99 -10.27 -12.84
C LEU A 30 14.25 -9.54 -11.51
N GLN A 31 13.37 -9.77 -10.54
CA GLN A 31 13.57 -9.28 -9.17
C GLN A 31 14.88 -9.84 -8.59
N SER A 32 15.72 -8.97 -8.04
CA SER A 32 17.07 -9.31 -7.59
C SER A 32 17.10 -10.26 -6.38
N ALA A 33 16.17 -10.10 -5.43
CA ALA A 33 16.16 -10.84 -4.16
C ALA A 33 14.75 -11.24 -3.70
N PRO A 34 14.00 -12.02 -4.50
CA PRO A 34 12.57 -12.28 -4.27
C PRO A 34 12.27 -12.90 -2.90
N ARG A 35 13.18 -13.73 -2.36
CA ARG A 35 13.02 -14.31 -1.01
C ARG A 35 13.09 -13.27 0.10
N GLN A 36 14.05 -12.35 0.02
CA GLN A 36 14.23 -11.36 1.07
C GLN A 36 13.11 -10.31 1.03
N ASP A 37 12.70 -9.94 -0.17
CA ASP A 37 11.57 -9.03 -0.38
C ASP A 37 10.28 -9.63 0.20
N LEU A 38 10.02 -10.93 -0.04
CA LEU A 38 8.85 -11.61 0.52
C LEU A 38 8.88 -11.69 2.06
N VAL A 39 10.04 -11.93 2.67
CA VAL A 39 10.18 -11.93 4.13
C VAL A 39 9.88 -10.54 4.70
N SER A 40 10.41 -9.50 4.06
CA SER A 40 10.22 -8.11 4.50
C SER A 40 8.77 -7.68 4.36
N PHE A 41 8.13 -8.05 3.25
CA PHE A 41 6.71 -7.82 3.00
C PHE A 41 5.85 -8.47 4.07
N ARG A 42 6.04 -9.76 4.35
CA ARG A 42 5.28 -10.47 5.39
C ARG A 42 5.48 -9.89 6.77
N ALA A 43 6.70 -9.47 7.11
CA ALA A 43 6.99 -8.85 8.40
C ALA A 43 6.23 -7.53 8.57
N GLU A 44 6.09 -6.75 7.51
CA GLU A 44 5.32 -5.50 7.52
C GLU A 44 3.82 -5.78 7.62
N GLU A 45 3.28 -6.76 6.88
CA GLU A 45 1.87 -7.19 7.01
C GLU A 45 1.56 -7.63 8.45
N ASP A 46 2.39 -8.50 9.02
CA ASP A 46 2.25 -8.97 10.40
C ASP A 46 2.26 -7.81 11.41
N ARG A 47 3.14 -6.84 11.19
CA ARG A 47 3.25 -5.65 12.03
C ARG A 47 1.97 -4.81 11.96
N GLN A 48 1.40 -4.63 10.77
CA GLN A 48 0.16 -3.86 10.61
C GLN A 48 -1.03 -4.56 11.25
N LEU A 49 -1.12 -5.89 11.14
CA LEU A 49 -2.19 -6.70 11.74
C LEU A 49 -2.15 -6.73 13.27
N LYS A 50 -0.96 -6.65 13.87
CA LYS A 50 -0.77 -6.80 15.32
C LYS A 50 -0.76 -5.48 16.09
N MET A 51 -0.76 -4.34 15.41
CA MET A 51 -0.57 -3.05 16.05
C MET A 51 -1.64 -2.03 15.68
N LEU A 52 -2.04 -1.25 16.68
CA LEU A 52 -2.80 -0.03 16.51
C LEU A 52 -2.10 0.95 15.56
N GLY A 53 -2.90 1.69 14.81
CA GLY A 53 -2.38 2.75 13.94
C GLY A 53 -3.49 3.58 13.33
N TRP A 54 -3.12 4.73 12.80
CA TRP A 54 -4.04 5.56 12.04
C TRP A 54 -4.05 5.13 10.58
N VAL A 55 -5.23 5.05 9.98
CA VAL A 55 -5.42 4.87 8.54
C VAL A 55 -5.63 6.24 7.91
N ASP A 56 -6.56 7.01 8.45
CA ASP A 56 -6.78 8.42 8.11
C ASP A 56 -7.09 9.20 9.40
N ARG A 57 -6.15 10.06 9.81
CA ARG A 57 -6.33 10.86 11.02
C ARG A 57 -7.38 11.95 10.86
N THR A 58 -7.49 12.51 9.66
CA THR A 58 -8.41 13.60 9.36
C THR A 58 -9.85 13.09 9.37
N ALA A 59 -10.07 11.90 8.80
CA ALA A 59 -11.36 11.24 8.84
C ALA A 59 -11.64 10.49 10.16
N GLY A 60 -10.69 10.48 11.11
CA GLY A 60 -10.85 9.78 12.39
C GLY A 60 -10.81 8.24 12.28
N ILE A 61 -10.27 7.69 11.19
CA ILE A 61 -10.23 6.26 10.92
C ILE A 61 -8.92 5.66 11.44
N ALA A 62 -9.03 4.78 12.44
CA ALA A 62 -7.93 4.02 13.01
C ALA A 62 -8.09 2.52 12.73
N ARG A 63 -6.96 1.80 12.62
CA ARG A 63 -6.92 0.35 12.64
C ARG A 63 -6.69 -0.15 14.07
N ILE A 64 -7.30 -1.28 14.39
CA ILE A 64 -7.07 -2.05 15.62
C ILE A 64 -6.36 -3.37 15.29
N PRO A 65 -5.67 -3.98 16.26
CA PRO A 65 -5.14 -5.33 16.09
C PRO A 65 -6.22 -6.31 15.64
N ILE A 66 -5.86 -7.23 14.75
CA ILE A 66 -6.83 -8.14 14.12
C ILE A 66 -7.53 -9.05 15.16
N ASP A 67 -6.83 -9.45 16.22
CA ASP A 67 -7.40 -10.25 17.30
C ASP A 67 -8.53 -9.48 18.03
N ASP A 68 -8.32 -8.20 18.28
CA ASP A 68 -9.32 -7.32 18.90
C ASP A 68 -10.52 -7.11 17.97
N ALA A 69 -10.28 -6.97 16.66
CA ALA A 69 -11.34 -6.86 15.66
C ALA A 69 -12.19 -8.13 15.60
N MET A 70 -11.55 -9.31 15.56
CA MET A 70 -12.24 -10.59 15.60
C MET A 70 -13.09 -10.71 16.88
N TRP A 71 -12.53 -10.34 18.03
CA TRP A 71 -13.25 -10.36 19.30
C TRP A 71 -14.44 -9.40 19.32
N ALA A 72 -14.28 -8.20 18.75
CA ALA A 72 -15.35 -7.21 18.64
C ALA A 72 -16.51 -7.72 17.77
N VAL A 73 -16.21 -8.39 16.65
CA VAL A 73 -17.22 -8.99 15.78
C VAL A 73 -17.96 -10.13 16.47
N VAL A 74 -17.23 -11.00 17.18
CA VAL A 74 -17.85 -12.10 17.93
C VAL A 74 -18.76 -11.56 19.04
N SER A 75 -18.34 -10.50 19.71
CA SER A 75 -19.04 -9.95 20.88
C SER A 75 -20.26 -9.09 20.49
N ASN A 76 -20.14 -8.29 19.42
CA ASN A 76 -21.16 -7.31 19.03
C ASN A 76 -21.98 -7.74 17.81
N GLY A 77 -21.60 -8.84 17.13
CA GLY A 77 -22.13 -9.21 15.84
C GLY A 77 -21.47 -8.46 14.69
N LEU A 78 -21.88 -8.78 13.45
CA LEU A 78 -21.41 -8.07 12.26
C LEU A 78 -22.07 -6.68 12.20
N PRO A 79 -21.32 -5.62 11.88
CA PRO A 79 -21.90 -4.31 11.68
C PRO A 79 -22.72 -4.27 10.38
N ASP A 80 -23.69 -3.36 10.31
CA ASP A 80 -24.46 -3.12 9.08
C ASP A 80 -23.64 -2.30 8.09
N TRP A 81 -22.93 -2.98 7.20
CA TRP A 81 -22.11 -2.38 6.15
C TRP A 81 -22.91 -1.64 5.07
N SER A 82 -24.25 -1.71 5.11
CA SER A 82 -25.14 -1.07 4.14
C SER A 82 -25.42 0.39 4.49
N GLN A 83 -25.18 0.80 5.74
CA GLN A 83 -25.34 2.19 6.15
C GLN A 83 -24.01 2.93 5.95
N PRO A 84 -23.95 3.94 5.07
CA PRO A 84 -22.78 4.82 5.04
C PRO A 84 -22.63 5.49 6.40
N ASP A 85 -21.39 5.50 6.92
CA ASP A 85 -21.04 6.06 8.23
C ASP A 85 -21.54 7.52 8.33
N THR A 86 -22.70 7.69 8.97
CA THR A 86 -23.33 9.01 9.19
C THR A 86 -22.67 9.75 10.38
N ALA A 87 -21.59 9.20 10.93
CA ALA A 87 -20.97 9.62 12.18
C ALA A 87 -19.60 10.33 12.02
N ALA A 88 -19.27 10.85 10.84
CA ALA A 88 -18.13 11.75 10.68
C ALA A 88 -18.53 13.19 11.08
N PRO A 89 -17.93 13.81 12.11
CA PRO A 89 -18.15 15.22 12.40
C PRO A 89 -17.41 16.10 11.37
N GLU A 90 -18.05 17.20 10.98
CA GLU A 90 -17.48 18.27 10.12
C GLU A 90 -16.22 18.93 10.70
#